data_AF-A0A0L8AJB4-F1
#
_entry.id   AF-A0A0L8AJB4-F1
#
_cell.length_a   1.000
_cell.length_b   1.000
_cell.length_c   1.000
_cell.angle_alpha   90.00
_cell.angle_beta   90.00
_cell.angle_gamma   90.00
#
_symmetry.space_group_name_H-M   'P 1'
#
loop_
_entity.id
_entity.type
_entity.pdbx_description
1 polymer ?
#
loop_
_entity_poly.entity_id
_entity_poly.type
_entity_poly.pdbx_seq_one_letter_code
_entity_poly.pdbx_strand_id
1 'polypeptide(L)'
;MYYRIKESIDTKVIGSNYPQVEEAIFPVSIHHPQFIDRIRFEKAQFEPIMAKAKLVPRAKFTDLISTSTIGFTLKLLISERLKEIFELYRAEGIEFFATEVVQKSIAKKYWVMSIYTFDYEALDLTKSEIILTKNSFEEIKEISIHSTDQLHTLREDVRKEYGEDFSFRIKQLDFLPNNQDFLFLSYVSGGIGYYVSQRLRDQLEESGITGIDFREL
;
A
#
# COMPACT_ATOMS: atom_id res chain seq x y z
N MET A 1 4.37 -12.24 -15.13
CA MET A 1 4.49 -10.77 -15.08
C MET A 1 3.77 -10.26 -13.83
N TYR A 2 4.28 -9.19 -13.23
CA TYR A 2 3.65 -8.51 -12.09
C TYR A 2 3.18 -7.11 -12.51
N TYR A 3 2.14 -6.65 -11.83
CA TYR A 3 1.56 -5.32 -12.02
C TYR A 3 1.43 -4.65 -10.67
N ARG A 4 1.71 -3.36 -10.62
CA ARG A 4 1.46 -2.57 -9.42
C ARG A 4 0.02 -2.11 -9.36
N ILE A 5 -0.64 -2.34 -8.22
CA ILE A 5 -1.94 -1.74 -7.89
C ILE A 5 -1.73 -0.27 -7.50
N LYS A 6 -2.50 0.61 -8.12
CA LYS A 6 -2.66 2.01 -7.74
C LYS A 6 -4.13 2.35 -7.61
N GLU A 7 -4.45 3.33 -6.78
CA GLU A 7 -5.80 3.89 -6.79
C GLU A 7 -6.04 4.59 -8.13
N SER A 8 -7.24 4.40 -8.68
CA SER A 8 -7.60 4.99 -9.96
C SER A 8 -7.72 6.51 -9.87
N ILE A 9 -7.28 7.22 -10.90
CA ILE A 9 -7.46 8.67 -11.06
C ILE A 9 -8.55 9.00 -12.11
N ASP A 10 -9.13 8.00 -12.77
CA ASP A 10 -10.15 8.23 -13.79
C ASP A 10 -11.48 8.64 -13.13
N THR A 11 -11.87 9.90 -13.35
CA THR A 11 -13.14 10.47 -12.86
C THR A 11 -14.39 9.72 -13.33
N LYS A 12 -14.32 8.94 -14.42
CA LYS A 12 -15.40 8.04 -14.82
C LYS A 12 -15.55 6.86 -13.87
N VAL A 13 -14.45 6.39 -13.29
CA VAL A 13 -14.39 5.28 -12.32
C VAL A 13 -14.66 5.78 -10.90
N ILE A 14 -13.95 6.82 -10.47
CA ILE A 14 -13.96 7.28 -9.07
C ILE A 14 -14.99 8.38 -8.78
N GLY A 15 -15.58 8.98 -9.82
CA GLY A 15 -16.44 10.15 -9.69
C GLY A 15 -15.66 11.46 -9.73
N SER A 16 -16.04 12.44 -8.92
CA SER A 16 -15.63 13.83 -9.15
C SER A 16 -14.23 14.26 -8.68
N ASN A 17 -13.54 13.48 -7.83
CA ASN A 17 -12.33 13.95 -7.17
C ASN A 17 -11.32 12.83 -6.89
N TYR A 18 -10.05 13.18 -6.95
CA TYR A 18 -8.93 12.37 -6.45
C TYR A 18 -8.12 13.22 -5.44
N PRO A 19 -7.89 12.74 -4.21
CA PRO A 19 -8.45 11.51 -3.63
C PRO A 19 -9.98 11.59 -3.45
N GLN A 20 -10.64 10.43 -3.34
CA GLN A 20 -12.10 10.34 -3.14
C GLN A 20 -12.53 10.76 -1.73
N VAL A 21 -11.67 10.53 -0.73
CA VAL A 21 -11.90 10.91 0.67
C VAL A 21 -11.63 12.41 0.86
N GLU A 22 -12.63 13.13 1.34
CA GLU A 22 -12.56 14.55 1.72
C GLU A 22 -11.93 14.73 3.10
N GLU A 23 -12.38 13.92 4.05
CA GLU A 23 -11.96 13.99 5.45
C GLU A 23 -12.06 12.61 6.12
N ALA A 24 -11.26 12.42 7.16
CA ALA A 24 -11.40 11.31 8.09
C ALA A 24 -12.18 11.78 9.33
N ILE A 25 -13.12 10.96 9.77
CA ILE A 25 -13.88 11.17 11.00
C ILE A 25 -13.24 10.32 12.09
N PHE A 26 -12.73 10.98 13.13
CA PHE A 26 -12.00 10.33 14.21
C PHE A 26 -12.93 10.12 15.43
N PRO A 27 -13.13 8.88 15.90
CA PRO A 27 -13.90 8.61 17.11
C PRO A 27 -13.12 8.98 18.38
N VAL A 28 -11.79 9.12 18.28
CA VAL A 28 -10.87 9.48 19.37
C VAL A 28 -9.81 10.44 18.84
N SER A 29 -8.99 11.01 19.73
CA SER A 29 -7.80 11.77 19.31
C SER A 29 -6.89 10.91 18.42
N ILE A 30 -6.35 11.50 17.35
CA ILE A 30 -5.35 10.84 16.48
C ILE A 30 -4.09 10.43 17.24
N HIS A 31 -3.88 11.00 18.44
CA HIS A 31 -2.76 10.64 19.30
C HIS A 31 -3.04 9.46 20.22
N HIS A 32 -4.28 8.94 20.25
CA HIS A 32 -4.67 7.84 21.12
C HIS A 32 -3.76 6.61 20.92
N PRO A 33 -3.31 5.92 21.98
CA PRO A 33 -2.40 4.77 21.89
C PRO A 33 -2.93 3.61 21.04
N GLN A 34 -4.25 3.45 20.97
CA GLN A 34 -4.91 2.40 20.17
C GLN A 34 -5.37 2.88 18.79
N PHE A 35 -5.04 4.10 18.36
CA PHE A 35 -5.46 4.57 17.04
C PHE A 35 -4.73 3.80 15.92
N ILE A 36 -5.41 3.48 14.82
CA ILE A 36 -4.87 2.62 13.74
C ILE A 36 -3.50 3.06 13.18
N ASP A 37 -3.20 4.36 13.18
CA ASP A 37 -1.91 4.86 12.70
C ASP A 37 -0.71 4.56 13.62
N ARG A 38 -0.97 3.98 14.80
CA ARG A 38 0.03 3.41 15.69
C ARG A 38 0.56 2.07 15.19
N ILE A 39 -0.20 1.37 14.35
CA ILE A 39 0.23 0.11 13.71
C ILE A 39 0.89 0.45 12.37
N ARG A 40 2.17 0.13 12.23
CA ARG A 40 2.95 0.36 11.01
C ARG A 40 3.87 -0.81 10.73
N PHE A 41 3.54 -1.58 9.69
CA PHE A 41 4.37 -2.71 9.24
C PHE A 41 4.64 -3.76 10.31
N GLU A 42 3.71 -3.90 11.24
CA GLU A 42 3.76 -4.85 12.34
C GLU A 42 2.37 -5.43 12.57
N LYS A 43 2.33 -6.65 13.10
CA LYS A 43 1.08 -7.31 13.44
C LYS A 43 0.46 -6.62 14.66
N ALA A 44 -0.83 -6.31 14.60
CA ALA A 44 -1.53 -5.64 15.66
C ALA A 44 -1.44 -6.43 16.98
N GLN A 45 -1.11 -5.73 18.07
CA GLN A 45 -1.07 -6.27 19.43
C GLN A 45 -2.30 -5.87 20.26
N PHE A 46 -3.24 -5.15 19.65
CA PHE A 46 -4.48 -4.66 20.25
C PHE A 46 -5.52 -4.45 19.15
N GLU A 47 -6.80 -4.38 19.52
CA GLU A 47 -7.88 -4.01 18.60
C GLU A 47 -7.81 -2.50 18.30
N PRO A 48 -7.51 -2.08 17.06
CA PRO A 48 -7.31 -0.68 16.76
C PRO A 48 -8.63 0.08 16.66
N ILE A 49 -8.59 1.33 17.12
CA ILE A 49 -9.68 2.28 16.94
C ILE A 49 -9.56 2.89 15.54
N MET A 50 -10.57 2.62 14.71
CA MET A 50 -10.59 2.97 13.30
C MET A 50 -11.15 4.37 13.05
N ALA A 51 -10.50 5.13 12.17
CA ALA A 51 -11.11 6.31 11.56
C ALA A 51 -12.14 5.88 10.50
N LYS A 52 -13.19 6.67 10.32
CA LYS A 52 -14.14 6.52 9.20
C LYS A 52 -13.74 7.45 8.07
N ALA A 53 -13.97 7.05 6.82
CA ALA A 53 -13.65 7.89 5.67
C ALA A 53 -14.92 8.57 5.16
N LYS A 54 -14.90 9.89 4.97
CA LYS A 54 -15.99 10.61 4.31
C LYS A 54 -15.62 10.91 2.87
N LEU A 55 -16.43 10.42 1.94
CA LEU A 55 -16.26 10.70 0.52
C LEU A 55 -16.75 12.12 0.16
N VAL A 56 -16.10 12.73 -0.83
CA VAL A 56 -16.64 13.93 -1.46
C VAL A 56 -18.06 13.65 -2.03
N PRO A 57 -18.98 14.62 -2.06
CA PRO A 57 -20.41 14.36 -2.37
C PRO A 57 -20.73 13.73 -3.74
N ARG A 58 -19.80 13.78 -4.71
CA ARG A 58 -19.94 13.22 -6.06
C ARG A 58 -18.88 12.16 -6.40
N ALA A 59 -18.11 11.68 -5.41
CA ALA A 59 -17.30 10.47 -5.59
C ALA A 59 -18.19 9.24 -5.64
N LYS A 60 -17.65 8.15 -6.19
CA LYS A 60 -18.29 6.84 -6.21
C LYS A 60 -17.73 5.97 -5.08
N PHE A 61 -18.56 5.05 -4.59
CA PHE A 61 -18.09 3.94 -3.76
C PHE A 61 -17.43 2.91 -4.67
N THR A 62 -16.11 2.92 -4.71
CA THR A 62 -15.28 1.95 -5.45
C THR A 62 -14.79 0.84 -4.53
N ASP A 63 -14.22 -0.22 -5.11
CA ASP A 63 -13.64 -1.33 -4.33
C ASP A 63 -12.30 -0.98 -3.70
N LEU A 64 -11.48 -0.18 -4.38
CA LEU A 64 -10.32 0.51 -3.79
C LEU A 64 -10.62 2.01 -3.74
N ILE A 65 -10.57 2.61 -2.55
CA ILE A 65 -10.82 4.04 -2.33
C ILE A 65 -9.50 4.77 -2.13
N SER A 66 -9.30 5.84 -2.92
CA SER A 66 -8.17 6.75 -2.75
C SER A 66 -8.30 7.64 -1.51
N THR A 67 -7.24 7.68 -0.71
CA THR A 67 -7.20 8.41 0.57
C THR A 67 -5.84 9.04 0.83
N SER A 68 -5.83 10.21 1.45
CA SER A 68 -4.62 10.94 1.86
C SER A 68 -4.67 11.38 3.33
N THR A 69 -5.65 10.90 4.09
CA THR A 69 -5.92 11.38 5.45
C THR A 69 -5.31 10.45 6.52
N ILE A 70 -5.05 11.03 7.70
CA ILE A 70 -4.72 10.29 8.92
C ILE A 70 -5.77 9.19 9.17
N GLY A 71 -5.34 8.04 9.67
CA GLY A 71 -6.16 6.84 9.86
C GLY A 71 -6.12 5.85 8.69
N PHE A 72 -5.62 6.28 7.53
CA PHE A 72 -5.44 5.44 6.34
C PHE A 72 -4.03 5.52 5.77
N THR A 73 -3.11 6.18 6.48
CA THR A 73 -1.74 6.38 6.01
C THR A 73 -1.03 5.04 5.86
N LEU A 74 -0.41 4.82 4.70
CA LEU A 74 0.35 3.60 4.36
C LEU A 74 -0.49 2.32 4.32
N LYS A 75 -1.82 2.43 4.22
CA LYS A 75 -2.78 1.32 4.21
C LYS A 75 -3.74 1.49 3.03
N LEU A 76 -4.40 0.41 2.61
CA LEU A 76 -5.45 0.50 1.59
C LEU A 76 -6.83 0.52 2.25
N LEU A 77 -7.74 1.33 1.71
CA LEU A 77 -9.15 1.33 2.09
C LEU A 77 -9.95 0.58 1.02
N ILE A 78 -10.44 -0.61 1.36
CA ILE A 78 -10.99 -1.58 0.40
C ILE A 78 -12.40 -2.06 0.77
N SER A 79 -13.19 -2.45 -0.23
CA SER A 79 -14.49 -3.09 -0.05
C SER A 79 -14.36 -4.50 0.53
N GLU A 80 -15.46 -5.06 1.06
CA GLU A 80 -15.51 -6.48 1.45
C GLU A 80 -15.17 -7.40 0.27
N ARG A 81 -15.69 -7.09 -0.93
CA ARG A 81 -15.48 -7.92 -2.12
C ARG A 81 -14.02 -7.99 -2.54
N LEU A 82 -13.29 -6.87 -2.45
CA LEU A 82 -11.85 -6.86 -2.73
C LEU A 82 -11.04 -7.55 -1.63
N LYS A 83 -11.44 -7.37 -0.36
CA LYS A 83 -10.85 -8.09 0.76
C LYS A 83 -10.97 -9.61 0.55
N GLU A 84 -12.16 -10.10 0.24
CA GLU A 84 -12.42 -11.54 0.01
C GLU A 84 -11.51 -12.10 -1.08
N ILE A 85 -11.29 -11.36 -2.19
CA ILE A 85 -10.35 -11.80 -3.23
C ILE A 85 -8.93 -11.84 -2.70
N PHE A 86 -8.46 -10.80 -2.00
CA PHE A 86 -7.09 -10.77 -1.46
C PHE A 86 -6.83 -11.88 -0.45
N GLU A 87 -7.81 -12.25 0.37
CA GLU A 87 -7.71 -13.36 1.33
C GLU A 87 -7.49 -14.72 0.63
N LEU A 88 -7.99 -14.91 -0.59
CA LEU A 88 -7.75 -16.15 -1.37
C LEU A 88 -6.29 -16.29 -1.81
N TYR A 89 -5.60 -15.18 -2.02
CA TYR A 89 -4.24 -15.14 -2.56
C TYR A 89 -3.17 -14.94 -1.51
N ARG A 90 -3.56 -14.53 -0.29
CA ARG A 90 -2.62 -14.29 0.79
C ARG A 90 -3.25 -14.49 2.17
N ALA A 91 -2.79 -15.53 2.85
CA ALA A 91 -3.26 -15.88 4.20
C ALA A 91 -2.49 -15.16 5.33
N GLU A 92 -1.25 -14.72 5.06
CA GLU A 92 -0.37 -14.10 6.07
C GLU A 92 0.28 -12.81 5.54
N GLY A 93 0.69 -11.94 6.45
CA GLY A 93 1.35 -10.69 6.11
C GLY A 93 0.42 -9.49 5.98
N ILE A 94 -0.90 -9.72 6.14
CA ILE A 94 -1.95 -8.70 6.08
C ILE A 94 -2.96 -8.86 7.22
N GLU A 95 -3.50 -7.74 7.67
CA GLU A 95 -4.64 -7.66 8.59
C GLU A 95 -5.69 -6.72 8.01
N PHE A 96 -6.96 -7.03 8.26
CA PHE A 96 -8.09 -6.22 7.81
C PHE A 96 -8.87 -5.72 9.02
N PHE A 97 -8.98 -4.40 9.14
CA PHE A 97 -9.74 -3.76 10.21
C PHE A 97 -11.00 -3.12 9.66
N ALA A 98 -12.15 -3.50 10.20
CA ALA A 98 -13.43 -3.03 9.72
C ALA A 98 -13.60 -1.52 9.99
N THR A 99 -14.09 -0.79 9.00
CA THR A 99 -14.41 0.63 9.11
C THR A 99 -15.66 0.98 8.30
N GLU A 100 -16.02 2.25 8.30
CA GLU A 100 -17.12 2.80 7.53
C GLU A 100 -16.62 3.86 6.54
N VAL A 101 -17.20 3.81 5.35
CA VAL A 101 -17.11 4.88 4.36
C VAL A 101 -18.46 5.55 4.29
N VAL A 102 -18.48 6.86 4.52
CA VAL A 102 -19.69 7.65 4.61
C VAL A 102 -19.77 8.64 3.45
N GLN A 103 -20.96 8.80 2.89
CA GLN A 103 -21.25 9.82 1.89
C GLN A 103 -22.68 10.31 2.10
N LYS A 104 -22.85 11.61 2.41
CA LYS A 104 -24.14 12.20 2.77
C LYS A 104 -24.79 11.41 3.92
N SER A 105 -25.94 10.77 3.70
CA SER A 105 -26.65 9.95 4.69
C SER A 105 -26.37 8.45 4.57
N ILE A 106 -25.50 8.03 3.64
CA ILE A 106 -25.19 6.62 3.40
C ILE A 106 -23.86 6.28 4.08
N ALA A 107 -23.86 5.22 4.89
CA ALA A 107 -22.66 4.59 5.41
C ALA A 107 -22.56 3.17 4.84
N LYS A 108 -21.35 2.79 4.40
CA LYS A 108 -21.05 1.43 3.94
C LYS A 108 -19.87 0.87 4.69
N LYS A 109 -19.94 -0.42 5.03
CA LYS A 109 -18.83 -1.16 5.62
C LYS A 109 -17.70 -1.34 4.60
N TYR A 110 -16.49 -1.05 5.03
CA TYR A 110 -15.23 -1.19 4.30
C TYR A 110 -14.16 -1.75 5.25
N TRP A 111 -12.97 -1.94 4.73
CA TRP A 111 -11.84 -2.50 5.46
C TRP A 111 -10.59 -1.68 5.21
N VAL A 112 -9.83 -1.43 6.27
CA VAL A 112 -8.46 -0.95 6.16
C VAL A 112 -7.54 -2.15 6.13
N MET A 113 -6.89 -2.37 4.98
CA MET A 113 -5.87 -3.39 4.83
C MET A 113 -4.52 -2.85 5.30
N SER A 114 -3.97 -3.48 6.34
CA SER A 114 -2.66 -3.17 6.91
C SER A 114 -1.71 -4.33 6.66
N ILE A 115 -0.53 -4.04 6.10
CA ILE A 115 0.50 -5.06 5.88
C ILE A 115 1.47 -5.11 7.07
N TYR A 116 2.04 -6.28 7.34
CA TYR A 116 3.05 -6.49 8.37
C TYR A 116 4.26 -7.35 7.92
N THR A 117 4.31 -7.75 6.64
CA THR A 117 5.47 -8.41 6.03
C THR A 117 5.75 -7.84 4.65
N PHE A 118 7.01 -7.91 4.20
CA PHE A 118 7.44 -7.54 2.85
C PHE A 118 8.17 -8.70 2.17
N ASP A 119 8.00 -8.83 0.86
CA ASP A 119 8.43 -10.00 0.08
C ASP A 119 9.70 -9.72 -0.73
N TYR A 120 10.76 -9.25 -0.07
CA TYR A 120 12.02 -8.95 -0.75
C TYR A 120 12.66 -10.19 -1.40
N GLU A 121 12.37 -11.38 -0.88
CA GLU A 121 12.78 -12.66 -1.46
C GLU A 121 12.17 -12.92 -2.85
N ALA A 122 11.13 -12.17 -3.24
CA ALA A 122 10.55 -12.26 -4.58
C ALA A 122 11.36 -11.50 -5.65
N LEU A 123 12.37 -10.70 -5.26
CA LEU A 123 13.14 -9.86 -6.17
C LEU A 123 14.46 -10.50 -6.60
N ASP A 124 14.80 -10.35 -7.88
CA ASP A 124 16.16 -10.53 -8.36
C ASP A 124 16.93 -9.22 -8.11
N LEU A 125 17.54 -9.12 -6.93
CA LEU A 125 18.26 -7.92 -6.50
C LEU A 125 19.48 -7.62 -7.38
N THR A 126 19.99 -8.62 -8.12
CA THR A 126 21.10 -8.42 -9.05
C THR A 126 20.69 -7.74 -10.36
N LYS A 127 19.38 -7.76 -10.68
CA LYS A 127 18.79 -7.11 -11.86
C LYS A 127 17.90 -5.91 -11.51
N SER A 128 17.61 -5.70 -10.22
CA SER A 128 16.85 -4.56 -9.74
C SER A 128 17.78 -3.34 -9.56
N GLU A 129 17.28 -2.14 -9.85
CA GLU A 129 18.03 -0.89 -9.65
C GLU A 129 17.71 -0.34 -8.26
N ILE A 130 18.71 -0.22 -7.39
CA ILE A 130 18.58 0.40 -6.08
C ILE A 130 19.42 1.67 -6.06
N ILE A 131 18.81 2.77 -5.63
CA ILE A 131 19.45 4.08 -5.62
C ILE A 131 19.54 4.65 -4.22
N LEU A 132 20.68 5.24 -3.89
CA LEU A 132 20.84 6.14 -2.77
C LEU A 132 20.08 7.43 -3.07
N THR A 133 19.34 7.92 -2.07
CA THR A 133 18.58 9.15 -2.16
C THR A 133 18.91 10.09 -1.01
N LYS A 134 18.88 11.40 -1.27
CA LYS A 134 18.94 12.44 -0.24
C LYS A 134 17.60 13.15 -0.17
N ASN A 135 17.13 13.45 1.05
CA ASN A 135 15.84 14.06 1.32
C ASN A 135 14.67 13.32 0.63
N SER A 136 14.78 12.00 0.43
CA SER A 136 13.82 11.12 -0.25
C SER A 136 13.58 11.35 -1.75
N PHE A 137 14.14 12.39 -2.37
CA PHE A 137 13.83 12.76 -3.77
C PHE A 137 15.06 12.91 -4.67
N GLU A 138 16.20 13.32 -4.12
CA GLU A 138 17.41 13.53 -4.91
C GLU A 138 18.13 12.20 -5.11
N GLU A 139 18.23 11.71 -6.35
CA GLU A 139 18.98 10.50 -6.68
C GLU A 139 20.48 10.82 -6.67
N ILE A 140 21.24 10.09 -5.86
CA ILE A 140 22.67 10.37 -5.66
C ILE A 140 23.53 9.40 -6.47
N LYS A 141 23.31 8.10 -6.29
CA LYS A 141 24.04 7.03 -6.98
C LYS A 141 23.30 5.71 -6.87
N GLU A 142 23.64 4.77 -7.74
CA GLU A 142 23.21 3.38 -7.61
C GLU A 142 23.96 2.67 -6.47
N ILE A 143 23.30 1.72 -5.81
CA ILE A 143 23.85 0.83 -4.79
C ILE A 143 23.68 -0.61 -5.27
N SER A 144 24.79 -1.35 -5.36
CA SER A 144 24.73 -2.77 -5.69
C SER A 144 24.36 -3.59 -4.46
N ILE A 145 23.26 -4.34 -4.56
CA ILE A 145 22.79 -5.30 -3.54
C ILE A 145 22.59 -6.64 -4.23
N HIS A 146 23.01 -7.71 -3.56
CA HIS A 146 22.98 -9.07 -4.12
C HIS A 146 22.20 -10.07 -3.26
N SER A 147 21.72 -9.65 -2.08
CA SER A 147 20.90 -10.49 -1.21
C SER A 147 19.91 -9.68 -0.37
N THR A 148 18.86 -10.35 0.10
CA THR A 148 17.87 -9.79 1.02
C THR A 148 18.49 -9.40 2.35
N ASP A 149 19.43 -10.19 2.86
CA ASP A 149 20.21 -9.85 4.07
C ASP A 149 20.92 -8.50 3.96
N GLN A 150 21.56 -8.22 2.81
CA GLN A 150 22.18 -6.92 2.56
C GLN A 150 21.13 -5.80 2.53
N LEU A 151 19.97 -6.04 1.93
CA LEU A 151 18.88 -5.07 1.89
C LEU A 151 18.33 -4.76 3.30
N HIS A 152 18.28 -5.76 4.18
CA HIS A 152 17.83 -5.61 5.56
C HIS A 152 18.74 -4.70 6.39
N THR A 153 20.06 -4.77 6.18
CA THR A 153 21.01 -3.90 6.88
C THR A 153 21.21 -2.54 6.20
N LEU A 154 20.92 -2.45 4.89
CA LEU A 154 21.20 -1.28 4.07
C LEU A 154 20.70 0.04 4.66
N ARG A 155 19.52 0.03 5.30
CA ARG A 155 18.97 1.24 5.92
C ARG A 155 19.91 1.80 7.00
N GLU A 156 20.37 0.95 7.89
CA GLU A 156 21.27 1.35 8.98
C GLU A 156 22.66 1.69 8.43
N ASP A 157 23.10 0.99 7.39
CA ASP A 157 24.39 1.26 6.74
C ASP A 157 24.41 2.63 6.06
N VAL A 158 23.35 2.96 5.28
CA VAL A 158 23.17 4.28 4.66
C VAL A 158 23.15 5.38 5.72
N ARG A 159 22.39 5.17 6.81
CA ARG A 159 22.29 6.16 7.89
C ARG A 159 23.63 6.40 8.58
N LYS A 160 24.41 5.34 8.85
CA LYS A 160 25.74 5.45 9.47
C LYS A 160 26.75 6.13 8.57
N GLU A 161 26.73 5.85 7.27
CA GLU A 161 27.72 6.37 6.32
C GLU A 161 27.40 7.80 5.86
N TYR A 162 26.13 8.12 5.61
CA TYR A 162 25.72 9.38 4.98
C TYR A 162 24.90 10.32 5.89
N GLY A 163 24.32 9.81 6.98
CA GLY A 163 23.49 10.57 7.92
C GLY A 163 21.97 10.41 7.71
N GLU A 164 21.18 11.08 8.56
CA GLU A 164 19.71 10.95 8.64
C GLU A 164 18.96 11.42 7.38
N ASP A 165 19.56 12.35 6.62
CA ASP A 165 18.94 12.90 5.41
C ASP A 165 19.01 11.93 4.22
N PHE A 166 19.70 10.81 4.36
CA PHE A 166 19.90 9.82 3.31
C PHE A 166 19.04 8.58 3.53
N SER A 167 18.57 8.01 2.42
CA SER A 167 17.82 6.76 2.38
C SER A 167 18.09 6.05 1.06
N PHE A 168 17.41 4.95 0.79
CA PHE A 168 17.48 4.28 -0.51
C PHE A 168 16.08 4.01 -1.07
N ARG A 169 16.03 3.77 -2.37
CA ARG A 169 14.82 3.39 -3.08
C ARG A 169 15.13 2.32 -4.12
N ILE A 170 14.30 1.29 -4.18
CA ILE A 170 14.26 0.33 -5.28
C ILE A 170 13.48 0.99 -6.42
N LYS A 171 14.20 1.39 -7.45
CA LYS A 171 13.70 2.20 -8.57
C LYS A 171 13.16 1.32 -9.70
N GLN A 172 13.91 0.30 -10.07
CA GLN A 172 13.50 -0.71 -11.03
C GLN A 172 13.40 -2.07 -10.34
N LEU A 173 12.34 -2.82 -10.63
CA LEU A 173 12.05 -4.11 -10.01
C LEU A 173 12.17 -5.22 -11.03
N ASP A 174 13.00 -6.21 -10.73
CA ASP A 174 13.02 -7.49 -11.43
C ASP A 174 12.56 -8.58 -10.47
N PHE A 175 11.56 -9.37 -10.88
CA PHE A 175 10.97 -10.39 -10.03
C PHE A 175 11.53 -11.76 -10.40
N LEU A 176 11.94 -12.52 -9.39
CA LEU A 176 12.26 -13.93 -9.57
C LEU A 176 11.02 -14.71 -10.03
N PRO A 177 11.19 -15.76 -10.84
CA PRO A 177 10.10 -16.69 -11.12
C PRO A 177 9.61 -17.31 -9.81
N ASN A 178 8.42 -16.92 -9.37
CA ASN A 178 7.80 -17.43 -8.16
C ASN A 178 6.27 -17.56 -8.35
N ASN A 179 5.62 -18.30 -7.44
CA ASN A 179 4.19 -18.63 -7.54
C ASN A 179 3.28 -17.76 -6.64
N GLN A 180 3.79 -16.64 -6.11
CA GLN A 180 2.98 -15.74 -5.29
C GLN A 180 2.17 -14.81 -6.18
N ASP A 181 0.90 -14.56 -5.86
CA ASP A 181 0.08 -13.66 -6.69
C ASP A 181 -0.07 -12.28 -6.10
N PHE A 182 0.23 -12.10 -4.82
CA PHE A 182 0.08 -10.82 -4.15
C PHE A 182 1.27 -10.53 -3.25
N LEU A 183 2.04 -9.49 -3.61
CA LEU A 183 3.31 -9.13 -3.00
C LEU A 183 3.30 -7.70 -2.48
N PHE A 184 4.06 -7.47 -1.42
CA PHE A 184 4.28 -6.15 -0.85
C PHE A 184 5.76 -5.83 -0.78
N LEU A 185 6.13 -4.63 -1.21
CA LEU A 185 7.49 -4.12 -1.07
C LEU A 185 7.45 -2.73 -0.45
N SER A 186 8.39 -2.44 0.45
CA SER A 186 8.68 -1.06 0.85
C SER A 186 9.97 -0.55 0.19
N TYR A 187 10.24 0.75 0.34
CA TYR A 187 11.32 1.47 -0.34
C TYR A 187 11.16 1.51 -1.86
N VAL A 188 9.94 1.42 -2.36
CA VAL A 188 9.63 1.64 -3.79
C VAL A 188 9.05 3.03 -4.00
N SER A 189 8.88 3.47 -5.25
CA SER A 189 8.23 4.75 -5.55
C SER A 189 6.89 4.90 -4.81
N GLY A 190 6.68 5.95 -4.01
CA GLY A 190 5.48 6.11 -3.17
C GLY A 190 5.51 5.35 -1.84
N GLY A 191 6.69 4.89 -1.39
CA GLY A 191 6.91 4.25 -0.10
C GLY A 191 6.61 2.76 -0.12
N ILE A 192 5.35 2.40 -0.37
CA ILE A 192 4.88 1.00 -0.42
C ILE A 192 4.34 0.67 -1.80
N GLY A 193 4.64 -0.51 -2.29
CA GLY A 193 4.04 -1.10 -3.49
C GLY A 193 3.26 -2.35 -3.15
N TYR A 194 2.07 -2.42 -3.74
CA TYR A 194 1.21 -3.60 -3.76
C TYR A 194 1.26 -4.15 -5.18
N TYR A 195 1.71 -5.39 -5.34
CA TYR A 195 1.95 -5.99 -6.65
C TYR A 195 1.14 -7.26 -6.80
N VAL A 196 0.49 -7.41 -7.94
CA VAL A 196 -0.28 -8.61 -8.27
C VAL A 196 0.31 -9.32 -9.47
N SER A 197 0.26 -10.65 -9.47
CA SER A 197 0.55 -11.42 -10.66
C SER A 197 -0.46 -11.12 -11.76
N GLN A 198 -0.14 -11.47 -13.00
CA GLN A 198 -1.10 -11.45 -14.10
C GLN A 198 -2.40 -12.21 -13.78
N ARG A 199 -2.30 -13.37 -13.12
CA ARG A 199 -3.45 -14.20 -12.75
C ARG A 199 -4.41 -13.44 -11.82
N LEU A 200 -3.89 -12.85 -10.75
CA LEU A 200 -4.73 -12.07 -9.83
C LEU A 200 -5.24 -10.78 -10.48
N ARG A 201 -4.43 -10.11 -11.32
CA ARG A 201 -4.92 -8.98 -12.12
C ARG A 201 -6.15 -9.36 -12.94
N ASP A 202 -6.05 -10.43 -13.72
CA ASP A 202 -7.11 -10.86 -14.62
C ASP A 202 -8.37 -11.23 -13.81
N GLN A 203 -8.24 -11.90 -12.66
CA GLN A 203 -9.37 -12.17 -11.78
C GLN A 203 -10.04 -10.88 -11.24
N LEU A 204 -9.25 -9.87 -10.86
CA LEU A 204 -9.78 -8.60 -10.37
C LEU A 204 -10.59 -7.88 -11.47
N GLU A 205 -10.10 -7.90 -12.70
CA GLU A 205 -10.78 -7.33 -13.88
C GLU A 205 -12.07 -8.10 -14.20
N GLU A 206 -12.00 -9.43 -14.28
CA GLU A 206 -13.16 -10.31 -14.55
C GLU A 206 -14.24 -10.19 -13.48
N SER A 207 -13.84 -9.96 -12.22
CA SER A 207 -14.76 -9.74 -11.09
C SER A 207 -15.36 -8.33 -11.06
N GLY A 208 -14.94 -7.45 -11.97
CA GLY A 208 -15.41 -6.06 -12.04
C GLY A 208 -15.05 -5.25 -10.80
N ILE A 209 -13.86 -5.48 -10.24
CA ILE A 209 -13.32 -4.67 -9.14
C ILE A 209 -12.98 -3.26 -9.66
N THR A 210 -13.41 -2.24 -8.92
CA THR A 210 -13.33 -0.83 -9.33
C THR A 210 -12.36 -0.01 -8.47
N GLY A 211 -11.87 1.10 -9.00
CA GLY A 211 -10.97 2.01 -8.28
C GLY A 211 -9.50 1.56 -8.27
N ILE A 212 -9.15 0.56 -9.07
CA ILE A 212 -7.77 0.08 -9.27
C ILE A 212 -7.31 0.46 -10.67
N ASP A 213 -6.10 1.01 -10.77
CA ASP A 213 -5.32 1.06 -12.01
C ASP A 213 -4.12 0.11 -11.87
N PHE A 214 -3.90 -0.74 -12.87
CA PHE A 214 -2.74 -1.62 -12.95
C PHE A 214 -1.62 -0.95 -13.74
N ARG A 215 -0.42 -0.85 -13.15
CA ARG A 215 0.76 -0.31 -13.83
C ARG A 215 1.79 -1.39 -14.09
N GLU A 216 2.34 -1.38 -15.29
CA GLU A 216 3.55 -2.12 -15.61
C GLU A 216 4.74 -1.53 -14.82
N LEU A 217 5.76 -2.36 -14.64
CA LEU A 217 6.90 -2.13 -13.76
C LEU A 217 8.07 -1.48 -14.50
#